data_AF-A0A4Y4B959-F1
#
_entry.id   AF-A0A4Y4B959-F1
#
_cell.length_a   1.000
_cell.length_b   1.000
_cell.length_c   1.000
_cell.angle_alpha   90.00
_cell.angle_beta   90.00
_cell.angle_gamma   90.00
#
_symmetry.space_group_name_H-M   'P 1'
#
loop_
_entity.id
_entity.type
_entity.pdbx_description
1 polymer ?
#
loop_
_entity_poly.entity_id
_entity_poly.type
_entity_poly.pdbx_seq_one_letter_code
_entity_poly.pdbx_strand_id
1 'polypeptide(L)'
;MAGERMLVPISDLQTTSEKLTAIVAELESAAAKQDDVENAVGRPYGDGRLKDRCHDFEGSWNDSRDKLLTKLKEVADRVKGTVDEVTSLDTEMATSMEQSGSGSAPGAGRQPAAV
;
A
#
# COMPACT_ATOMS: atom_id res chain seq x y z
N MET A 1 5.08 -27.62 10.99
CA MET A 1 5.69 -26.44 11.63
C MET A 1 4.82 -25.24 11.28
N ALA A 2 3.77 -24.96 12.04
CA ALA A 2 3.04 -23.71 11.87
C ALA A 2 3.90 -22.62 12.50
N GLY A 3 4.55 -21.80 11.67
CA GLY A 3 5.33 -20.66 12.14
C GLY A 3 4.47 -19.75 13.02
N GLU A 4 5.10 -19.14 14.01
CA GLU A 4 4.49 -18.21 14.94
C GLU A 4 3.72 -17.13 14.16
N ARG A 5 2.38 -17.09 14.31
CA ARG A 5 1.52 -16.20 13.53
C ARG A 5 1.44 -14.85 14.24
N MET A 6 1.90 -13.79 13.57
CA MET A 6 1.73 -12.42 14.02
C MET A 6 0.30 -11.95 13.73
N LEU A 7 -0.41 -11.53 14.78
CA LEU A 7 -1.71 -10.86 14.64
C LEU A 7 -1.47 -9.36 14.43
N VAL A 8 -1.98 -8.83 13.33
CA VAL A 8 -1.87 -7.41 12.98
C VAL A 8 -3.28 -6.84 12.79
N PRO A 9 -3.64 -5.74 13.47
CA PRO A 9 -4.90 -5.05 13.23
C PRO A 9 -5.01 -4.58 11.77
N ILE A 10 -6.20 -4.70 11.18
CA ILE A 10 -6.41 -4.28 9.78
C ILE A 10 -6.18 -2.77 9.59
N SER A 11 -6.45 -1.96 10.62
CA SER A 11 -6.16 -0.52 10.67
C SER A 11 -4.66 -0.21 10.57
N ASP A 12 -3.83 -1.08 11.13
CA ASP A 12 -2.37 -0.91 11.11
C ASP A 12 -1.83 -1.24 9.72
N LEU A 13 -2.42 -2.24 9.04
CA LEU A 13 -2.13 -2.54 7.65
C LEU A 13 -2.56 -1.41 6.71
N GLN A 14 -3.74 -0.82 6.93
CA GLN A 14 -4.20 0.36 6.19
C GLN A 14 -3.21 1.53 6.34
N THR A 15 -2.86 1.86 7.59
CA THR A 15 -1.88 2.91 7.90
C THR A 15 -0.53 2.64 7.25
N THR A 16 -0.10 1.36 7.23
CA THR A 16 1.15 0.95 6.59
C THR A 16 1.10 1.15 5.08
N SER A 17 -0.03 0.79 4.44
CA SER A 17 -0.25 0.99 2.99
C SER A 17 -0.17 2.47 2.60
N GLU A 18 -0.83 3.34 3.37
CA GLU A 18 -0.80 4.80 3.16
C GLU A 18 0.63 5.35 3.27
N LYS A 19 1.36 4.95 4.31
CA LYS A 19 2.75 5.37 4.52
C LYS A 19 3.67 4.90 3.40
N LEU A 20 3.53 3.65 2.95
CA LEU A 20 4.32 3.13 1.84
C LEU A 20 4.04 3.92 0.55
N THR A 21 2.78 4.24 0.28
CA THR A 21 2.38 5.06 -0.87
C THR A 21 3.01 6.46 -0.81
N ALA A 22 2.99 7.10 0.37
CA ALA A 22 3.62 8.40 0.57
C ALA A 22 5.14 8.35 0.36
N ILE A 23 5.82 7.35 0.91
CA ILE A 23 7.26 7.15 0.74
C ILE A 23 7.61 6.94 -0.75
N VAL A 24 6.82 6.15 -1.47
CA VAL A 24 7.00 5.94 -2.92
C VAL A 24 6.91 7.28 -3.67
N ALA A 25 5.89 8.09 -3.38
CA ALA A 25 5.72 9.39 -4.02
C ALA A 25 6.87 10.37 -3.70
N GLU A 26 7.35 10.39 -2.45
CA GLU A 26 8.50 11.22 -2.05
C GLU A 26 9.79 10.80 -2.76
N LEU A 27 10.04 9.49 -2.88
CA LEU A 27 11.20 8.96 -3.58
C LEU A 27 11.15 9.24 -5.08
N GLU A 28 9.99 9.17 -5.72
CA GLU A 28 9.81 9.56 -7.12
C GLU A 28 10.07 11.05 -7.34
N SER A 29 9.60 11.92 -6.42
CA SER A 29 9.83 13.36 -6.50
C SER A 29 11.31 13.74 -6.30
N ALA A 30 12.04 13.01 -5.47
CA ALA A 30 13.46 13.27 -5.22
C ALA A 30 14.33 13.09 -6.47
N ALA A 31 13.93 12.22 -7.40
CA ALA A 31 14.60 12.00 -8.68
C ALA A 31 14.75 13.29 -9.50
N ALA A 32 13.67 14.08 -9.57
CA ALA A 32 13.60 15.26 -10.42
C ALA A 32 14.55 16.39 -9.98
N LYS A 33 15.04 16.37 -8.73
CA LYS A 33 15.94 17.40 -8.20
C LYS A 33 17.42 17.09 -8.44
N GLN A 34 17.73 15.91 -8.98
CA GLN A 34 19.10 15.38 -9.02
C GLN A 34 19.82 15.67 -10.34
N ASP A 35 19.13 15.60 -11.48
CA ASP A 35 19.68 16.00 -12.80
C ASP A 35 20.16 17.48 -12.82
N ASP A 36 19.72 18.27 -11.83
CA ASP A 36 20.14 19.65 -11.62
C ASP A 36 21.55 19.77 -11.02
N VAL A 37 22.06 18.76 -10.32
CA VAL A 37 23.30 18.85 -9.54
C VAL A 37 24.54 18.78 -10.42
N GLU A 38 24.66 17.80 -11.31
CA GLU A 38 25.74 17.72 -12.32
C GLU A 38 25.87 19.03 -13.11
N ASN A 39 24.73 19.57 -13.56
CA ASN A 39 24.67 20.80 -14.33
C ASN A 39 25.06 22.03 -13.50
N ALA A 40 24.61 22.10 -12.24
CA ALA A 40 24.98 23.18 -11.32
C ALA A 40 26.48 23.19 -10.99
N VAL A 41 27.11 22.01 -10.91
CA VAL A 41 28.55 21.87 -10.67
C VAL A 41 29.36 22.35 -11.88
N GLY A 42 28.98 21.97 -13.10
CA GLY A 42 29.62 22.45 -14.33
C GLY A 42 31.09 22.06 -14.45
N ARG A 43 31.98 22.99 -14.82
CA ARG A 43 33.43 22.73 -14.96
C ARG A 43 34.26 23.81 -14.26
N PRO A 44 34.34 23.79 -12.93
CA PRO A 44 35.08 24.80 -12.18
C PRO A 44 36.55 24.80 -12.62
N TYR A 45 37.06 25.98 -13.01
CA TYR A 45 38.43 26.15 -13.52
C TYR A 45 38.77 25.26 -14.75
N GLY A 46 37.76 24.80 -15.49
CA GLY A 46 37.93 23.86 -16.61
C GLY A 46 38.14 22.40 -16.20
N ASP A 47 38.13 22.08 -14.90
CA ASP A 47 38.26 20.71 -14.39
C ASP A 47 36.87 20.04 -14.34
N GLY A 48 36.73 18.95 -15.10
CA GLY A 48 35.48 18.18 -15.19
C GLY A 48 35.33 17.09 -14.13
N ARG A 49 36.38 16.78 -13.34
CA ARG A 49 36.37 15.60 -12.46
C ARG A 49 35.25 15.64 -11.41
N LEU A 50 34.92 16.82 -10.88
CA LEU A 50 33.83 16.93 -9.90
C LEU A 50 32.47 16.64 -10.54
N LYS A 51 32.25 17.15 -11.76
CA LYS A 51 31.04 16.87 -12.55
C LYS A 51 30.91 15.39 -12.88
N ASP A 52 31.99 14.75 -13.32
CA ASP A 52 31.99 13.32 -13.65
C ASP A 52 31.65 12.46 -12.41
N ARG A 53 32.15 12.85 -11.22
CA ARG A 53 31.82 12.18 -9.96
C ARG A 53 30.37 12.39 -9.53
N CYS A 54 29.80 13.57 -9.80
CA CYS A 54 28.36 13.81 -9.60
C CYS A 54 27.53 12.94 -10.53
N HIS A 55 27.89 12.86 -11.81
CA HIS A 55 27.24 12.00 -12.80
C HIS A 55 27.23 10.51 -12.37
N ASP A 56 28.40 9.98 -11.96
CA ASP A 56 28.51 8.60 -11.49
C ASP A 56 27.62 8.33 -10.26
N PHE A 57 27.57 9.29 -9.32
CA PHE A 57 26.73 9.20 -8.15
C PHE A 57 25.24 9.23 -8.50
N GLU A 58 24.84 10.16 -9.36
CA GLU A 58 23.45 10.30 -9.84
C GLU A 58 22.98 9.01 -10.53
N GLY A 59 23.78 8.44 -11.44
CA GLY A 59 23.45 7.18 -12.10
C GLY A 59 23.31 6.01 -11.12
N SER A 60 24.28 5.82 -10.22
CA SER A 60 24.23 4.72 -9.23
C SER A 60 23.06 4.86 -8.24
N TRP A 61 22.76 6.09 -7.82
CA TRP A 61 21.63 6.38 -6.97
C TRP A 61 20.31 6.13 -7.70
N ASN A 62 20.17 6.58 -8.96
CA ASN A 62 18.98 6.38 -9.76
C ASN A 62 18.63 4.89 -9.88
N ASP A 63 19.60 4.05 -10.22
CA ASP A 63 19.44 2.60 -10.30
C ASP A 63 19.04 1.97 -8.96
N SER A 64 19.64 2.43 -7.86
CA SER A 64 19.36 1.91 -6.52
C SER A 64 17.98 2.34 -6.03
N ARG A 65 17.59 3.58 -6.33
CA ARG A 65 16.29 4.16 -6.02
C ARG A 65 15.18 3.47 -6.80
N ASP A 66 15.35 3.21 -8.09
CA ASP A 66 14.35 2.53 -8.92
C ASP A 66 14.11 1.08 -8.44
N LYS A 67 15.18 0.39 -8.02
CA LYS A 67 15.08 -0.93 -7.37
C LYS A 67 14.34 -0.86 -6.03
N LEU A 68 14.61 0.16 -5.22
CA LEU A 68 13.91 0.37 -3.94
C LEU A 68 12.43 0.67 -4.16
N LEU A 69 12.11 1.57 -5.10
CA LEU A 69 10.75 1.94 -5.49
C LEU A 69 9.95 0.71 -5.94
N THR A 70 10.55 -0.14 -6.76
CA THR A 70 9.92 -1.38 -7.23
C THR A 70 9.53 -2.27 -6.03
N LYS A 71 10.46 -2.50 -5.10
CA LYS A 71 10.20 -3.32 -3.91
C LYS A 71 9.15 -2.69 -2.99
N LEU A 72 9.19 -1.38 -2.78
CA LEU A 72 8.22 -0.67 -1.94
C LEU A 72 6.81 -0.74 -2.53
N LYS A 73 6.67 -0.55 -3.85
CA LYS A 73 5.40 -0.71 -4.56
C LYS A 73 4.86 -2.13 -4.43
N GLU A 74 5.69 -3.14 -4.64
CA GLU A 74 5.26 -4.54 -4.44
C GLU A 74 4.79 -4.83 -3.02
N VAL A 75 5.45 -4.27 -2.00
CA VAL A 75 5.01 -4.43 -0.60
C VAL A 75 3.69 -3.69 -0.37
N ALA A 76 3.56 -2.47 -0.87
CA ALA A 76 2.33 -1.69 -0.77
C ALA A 76 1.15 -2.42 -1.42
N ASP A 77 1.34 -2.98 -2.61
CA ASP A 77 0.33 -3.75 -3.34
C ASP A 77 -0.11 -5.00 -2.56
N ARG A 78 0.84 -5.73 -1.95
CA ARG A 78 0.53 -6.90 -1.12
C ARG A 78 -0.26 -6.53 0.13
N VAL A 79 0.13 -5.46 0.82
CA VAL A 79 -0.56 -4.96 2.02
C VAL A 79 -1.97 -4.49 1.65
N LYS A 80 -2.10 -3.72 0.57
CA LYS A 80 -3.39 -3.26 0.05
C LYS A 80 -4.28 -4.43 -0.34
N GLY A 81 -3.77 -5.42 -1.07
CA GLY A 81 -4.52 -6.62 -1.44
C GLY A 81 -5.05 -7.36 -0.21
N THR A 82 -4.22 -7.50 0.84
CA THR A 82 -4.64 -8.11 2.11
C THR A 82 -5.77 -7.34 2.77
N VAL A 83 -5.68 -6.00 2.79
CA VAL A 83 -6.73 -5.13 3.35
C VAL A 83 -8.03 -5.26 2.56
N ASP A 84 -7.94 -5.21 1.23
CA ASP A 84 -9.08 -5.25 0.33
C ASP A 84 -9.80 -6.61 0.43
N GLU A 85 -9.07 -7.73 0.45
CA GLU A 85 -9.61 -9.08 0.62
C GLU A 85 -10.35 -9.25 1.96
N VAL A 86 -9.72 -8.86 3.07
CA VAL A 86 -10.33 -8.98 4.41
C VAL A 86 -11.60 -8.12 4.52
N THR A 87 -11.57 -6.90 3.97
CA THR A 87 -12.72 -5.99 3.99
C THR A 87 -13.87 -6.53 3.14
N SER A 88 -13.58 -7.12 1.97
CA SER A 88 -14.60 -7.76 1.13
C SER A 88 -15.26 -8.93 1.86
N LEU A 89 -14.45 -9.81 2.45
CA LEU A 89 -14.94 -10.96 3.22
C LEU A 89 -15.84 -10.52 4.38
N ASP A 90 -15.44 -9.49 5.14
CA ASP A 90 -16.24 -8.95 6.24
C ASP A 90 -17.59 -8.40 5.75
N THR A 91 -17.58 -7.66 4.65
CA THR A 91 -18.80 -7.10 4.03
C THR A 91 -19.75 -8.19 3.52
N GLU A 92 -19.21 -9.22 2.87
CA GLU A 92 -19.97 -10.37 2.37
C GLU A 92 -20.62 -11.15 3.52
N MET A 93 -19.90 -11.37 4.62
CA MET A 93 -20.43 -12.04 5.81
C MET A 93 -21.54 -11.22 6.49
N ALA A 94 -21.33 -9.91 6.66
CA ALA A 94 -22.35 -9.01 7.23
C ALA A 94 -23.65 -9.05 6.40
N THR A 95 -23.54 -8.93 5.08
CA THR A 95 -24.67 -9.02 4.15
C THR A 95 -25.40 -10.36 4.24
N SER A 96 -24.64 -11.46 4.32
CA SER A 96 -25.19 -12.82 4.43
C SER A 96 -25.94 -13.04 5.75
N MET A 97 -25.45 -12.45 6.84
CA MET A 97 -26.14 -12.51 8.14
C MET A 97 -27.41 -11.67 8.17
N GLU A 98 -27.43 -10.49 7.55
CA GLU A 98 -28.64 -9.65 7.43
C GLU A 98 -29.73 -10.36 6.61
N GLN A 99 -29.36 -11.02 5.51
CA GLN A 99 -30.27 -11.84 4.70
C GLN A 99 -30.80 -13.06 5.47
N SER A 100 -29.97 -13.66 6.31
CA SER A 100 -30.38 -14.83 7.13
C SER A 100 -31.28 -14.41 8.30
N GLY A 101 -31.06 -13.24 8.91
CA GLY A 101 -31.84 -12.70 10.02
C GLY A 101 -33.20 -12.14 9.61
N SER A 102 -33.37 -11.75 8.34
CA SER A 102 -34.65 -11.27 7.79
C SER A 102 -35.61 -12.40 7.36
N GLY A 103 -35.19 -13.67 7.47
CA GLY A 103 -35.99 -14.86 7.11
C GLY A 103 -36.80 -15.52 8.24
N SER A 104 -36.86 -14.97 9.46
CA SER A 104 -37.58 -15.59 10.59
C SER A 104 -38.62 -14.66 11.24
N ALA A 105 -39.83 -14.67 10.67
CA ALA A 105 -41.06 -14.33 11.38
C ALA A 105 -42.11 -15.44 11.17
N PRO A 106 -42.25 -16.41 12.10
CA PRO A 106 -43.36 -17.35 12.11
C PRO A 106 -44.56 -16.73 12.85
N GLY A 107 -45.74 -16.77 12.20
CA GLY A 107 -46.93 -15.99 12.57
C GLY A 107 -47.64 -16.33 13.88
N ALA A 108 -48.42 -15.36 14.36
CA ALA A 108 -49.42 -15.53 15.42
C ALA A 108 -50.80 -15.13 14.88
N GLY A 109 -51.63 -16.12 14.57
CA GLY A 109 -53.00 -15.89 14.08
C GLY A 109 -53.77 -17.16 13.73
N ARG A 110 -53.73 -18.19 14.57
CA ARG A 110 -54.65 -19.34 14.47
C ARG A 110 -55.70 -19.21 15.58
N GLN A 111 -56.88 -18.71 15.22
CA GLN A 111 -58.04 -18.72 16.13
C GLN A 111 -58.56 -20.16 16.27
N PRO A 112 -58.92 -20.62 17.48
CA PRO A 112 -59.69 -21.85 17.64
C PRO A 112 -61.16 -21.57 17.34
N ALA A 113 -61.77 -22.43 16.53
CA ALA A 113 -63.21 -22.46 16.30
C ALA A 113 -63.93 -22.88 17.59
N ALA A 114 -64.97 -22.13 17.99
CA ALA A 114 -65.92 -22.53 19.01
C ALA A 114 -67.25 -22.92 18.35
N VAL A 115 -67.81 -24.03 18.85
CA VAL A 115 -69.12 -24.64 18.55
C VAL A 115 -70.25 -23.84 19.21
#